data_AF-A0A4P2QX49-F1
#
_entry.id   AF-A0A4P2QX49-F1
#
_cell.length_a   1.000
_cell.length_b   1.000
_cell.length_c   1.000
_cell.angle_alpha   90.00
_cell.angle_beta   90.00
_cell.angle_gamma   90.00
#
_symmetry.space_group_name_H-M   'P 1'
#
loop_
_entity.id
_entity.type
_entity.pdbx_description
1 polymer ?
#
loop_
_entity_poly.entity_id
_entity_poly.type
_entity_poly.pdbx_seq_one_letter_code
_entity_poly.pdbx_strand_id
1 'polypeptide(L)'
;MRPRHPAPRPSPAPPPPPARRASGPARAAGPAHAARASTPRAARPARARAAWTLAALLSAAPACRAGAAASPGAPAPETLRPLPDRIDGSTLLGRDAQRAAQAGAGPLRVIGADMVSDGDRLGAFVEVPAGDCMLAMARVSPTIGDVDLFAFEDDGSAFSTDEAADARASILVCPPHPRRLYVMARVMSGAGAVSVGVQGVPVQAADAVARAVGARGRAGDESGRLESWPGLEAKVRAHRGAVGARWEDVRRVALPVGSRTASRIGATLDGGRCVDVLVSPSDEVASLEVVAEDETGRIVARARERGQDRVLLLCSTVSIELSIAVRSRGTQGLVAVVIGRSQPGAEAEISGATPIERVTEGRDLAEVRADHGRALAGRGYGAPRVSTGAARLGSRTTLPIELPAGCARIDVLAGRPLADVLAELWSDAHALLGRARGGARATLFACGSGGPARIDVESMAQPGPFAVEVRKEPTAPPALVAHPLAAARLLGRMSAAGLTDAAAAAGAQAVALDASRLKILPLQIPANTCAEVIAALDAGGAGVDLRLVDTSTGESSLARARHVVSDSRCAGASPVPASIELRLADGKGEALVLTRTSARSPSP
;
A
#
# COMPACT_ATOMS: atom_id res chain seq x y z
N MET A 1 65.00 -52.66 -5.89
CA MET A 1 63.90 -52.73 -6.88
C MET A 1 62.68 -52.05 -6.28
N ARG A 2 62.31 -50.85 -6.76
CA ARG A 2 61.08 -50.13 -6.35
C ARG A 2 60.07 -50.21 -7.50
N PRO A 3 58.78 -50.46 -7.24
CA PRO A 3 57.76 -50.55 -8.29
C PRO A 3 57.44 -49.16 -8.83
N ARG A 4 57.39 -49.02 -10.16
CA ARG A 4 56.93 -47.82 -10.85
C ARG A 4 55.40 -47.82 -10.85
N HIS A 5 54.79 -46.77 -10.31
CA HIS A 5 53.36 -46.52 -10.46
C HIS A 5 53.02 -46.13 -11.91
N PRO A 6 51.90 -46.64 -12.46
CA PRO A 6 51.45 -46.25 -13.80
C PRO A 6 50.85 -44.84 -13.78
N ALA A 7 51.13 -44.08 -14.85
CA ALA A 7 50.61 -42.74 -15.05
C ALA A 7 49.08 -42.73 -15.24
N PRO A 8 48.37 -41.69 -14.76
CA PRO A 8 46.92 -41.57 -14.93
C PRO A 8 46.56 -41.33 -16.41
N ARG A 9 45.51 -42.00 -16.86
CA ARG A 9 44.94 -41.81 -18.21
C ARG A 9 44.27 -40.43 -18.32
N PRO A 10 44.38 -39.74 -19.46
CA PRO A 10 43.69 -38.47 -19.68
C PRO A 10 42.17 -38.68 -19.75
N SER A 11 41.43 -37.76 -19.14
CA SER A 11 39.97 -37.72 -19.18
C SER A 11 39.46 -37.51 -20.62
N PRO A 12 38.32 -38.12 -20.99
CA PRO A 12 37.71 -37.90 -22.29
C PRO A 12 37.17 -36.46 -22.41
N ALA A 13 37.33 -35.88 -23.59
CA ALA A 13 36.85 -34.54 -23.90
C ALA A 13 35.31 -34.46 -23.83
N PRO A 14 34.74 -33.31 -23.40
CA PRO A 14 33.30 -33.12 -23.37
C PRO A 14 32.71 -33.10 -24.80
N PRO A 15 31.45 -33.56 -24.97
CA PRO A 15 30.79 -33.56 -26.27
C PRO A 15 30.51 -32.13 -26.76
N PRO A 16 30.50 -31.91 -28.09
CA PRO A 16 30.22 -30.60 -28.66
C PRO A 16 28.76 -30.18 -28.44
N PRO A 17 28.48 -28.87 -28.36
CA PRO A 17 27.12 -28.35 -28.20
C PRO A 17 26.26 -28.61 -29.45
N PRO A 18 24.93 -28.74 -29.31
CA PRO A 18 24.03 -29.00 -30.42
C PRO A 18 23.98 -27.81 -31.40
N ALA A 19 24.06 -28.14 -32.69
CA ALA A 19 24.02 -27.18 -33.79
C ALA A 19 22.68 -26.42 -33.83
N ARG A 20 22.76 -25.08 -33.86
CA ARG A 20 21.62 -24.19 -34.13
C ARG A 20 21.10 -24.45 -35.55
N ARG A 21 19.84 -24.87 -35.66
CA ARG A 21 19.11 -24.91 -36.94
C ARG A 21 18.94 -23.49 -37.48
N ALA A 22 19.48 -23.25 -38.67
CA ALA A 22 19.23 -22.08 -39.49
C ALA A 22 17.83 -22.17 -40.11
N SER A 23 16.98 -21.18 -39.82
CA SER A 23 15.74 -20.94 -40.55
C SER A 23 16.05 -20.10 -41.79
N GLY A 24 15.98 -20.74 -42.95
CA GLY A 24 16.08 -20.12 -44.27
C GLY A 24 14.77 -19.47 -44.76
N PRO A 25 14.82 -18.75 -45.90
CA PRO A 25 13.83 -17.75 -46.31
C PRO A 25 12.74 -18.29 -47.25
N ALA A 26 11.58 -17.63 -47.28
CA ALA A 26 10.55 -17.84 -48.30
C ALA A 26 10.16 -16.52 -48.99
N ARG A 27 10.56 -16.42 -50.27
CA ARG A 27 10.01 -15.62 -51.38
C ARG A 27 9.56 -16.67 -52.43
N ALA A 28 8.59 -16.53 -53.33
CA ALA A 28 7.70 -15.47 -53.79
C ALA A 28 6.66 -16.12 -54.74
N ALA A 29 5.55 -15.44 -55.06
CA ALA A 29 4.99 -15.29 -56.43
C ALA A 29 3.72 -14.42 -56.41
N GLY A 30 3.66 -13.42 -57.31
CA GLY A 30 2.55 -12.47 -57.53
C GLY A 30 1.39 -13.05 -58.37
N PRO A 31 0.59 -12.23 -59.11
CA PRO A 31 1.10 -11.20 -60.03
C PRO A 31 0.36 -9.85 -60.02
N ALA A 32 0.89 -8.95 -60.84
CA ALA A 32 0.61 -7.53 -61.02
C ALA A 32 -0.52 -7.24 -62.03
N HIS A 33 -1.11 -6.03 -61.96
CA HIS A 33 -1.21 -5.14 -63.13
C HIS A 33 -1.55 -3.68 -62.77
N ALA A 34 -0.75 -2.78 -63.37
CA ALA A 34 -1.05 -1.46 -63.95
C ALA A 34 -1.66 -0.35 -63.04
N ALA A 35 -0.93 0.71 -62.66
CA ALA A 35 -0.47 1.88 -63.44
C ALA A 35 -1.55 2.94 -63.74
N ARG A 36 -1.44 4.13 -63.12
CA ARG A 36 -1.17 5.42 -63.79
C ARG A 36 -1.23 6.61 -62.84
N ALA A 37 -0.26 7.49 -63.02
CA ALA A 37 -0.17 8.83 -62.44
C ALA A 37 -1.24 9.78 -62.98
N SER A 38 -1.66 10.76 -62.18
CA SER A 38 -1.84 12.14 -62.62
C SER A 38 -2.04 13.10 -61.45
N THR A 39 -1.40 14.25 -61.62
CA THR A 39 -1.19 15.43 -60.77
C THR A 39 -2.44 16.34 -60.63
N PRO A 40 -2.37 17.45 -59.85
CA PRO A 40 -3.50 18.05 -59.14
C PRO A 40 -4.21 19.14 -59.95
N ARG A 41 -5.39 19.57 -59.50
CA ARG A 41 -6.01 20.81 -59.99
C ARG A 41 -6.84 21.52 -58.92
N ALA A 42 -6.43 22.76 -58.65
CA ALA A 42 -7.19 23.79 -57.96
C ALA A 42 -8.39 24.26 -58.78
N ALA A 43 -9.45 24.75 -58.12
CA ALA A 43 -10.16 26.00 -58.47
C ALA A 43 -11.38 26.24 -57.54
N ARG A 44 -11.41 27.43 -56.93
CA ARG A 44 -12.65 28.16 -56.52
C ARG A 44 -13.40 28.61 -57.79
N PRO A 45 -14.73 28.84 -57.78
CA PRO A 45 -15.36 30.13 -57.37
C PRO A 45 -16.71 29.93 -56.61
N ALA A 46 -17.15 30.77 -55.66
CA ALA A 46 -17.68 32.15 -55.67
C ALA A 46 -19.22 32.29 -55.87
N ARG A 47 -19.87 32.96 -54.88
CA ARG A 47 -21.13 33.76 -54.89
C ARG A 47 -22.44 32.96 -55.10
N ALA A 48 -23.62 33.31 -54.56
CA ALA A 48 -24.25 34.59 -54.22
C ALA A 48 -25.32 34.41 -53.11
N ARG A 49 -25.43 35.33 -52.13
CA ARG A 49 -26.53 36.32 -51.94
C ARG A 49 -27.97 35.82 -52.15
N ALA A 50 -28.78 35.89 -51.10
CA ALA A 50 -30.13 36.47 -51.17
C ALA A 50 -30.57 36.91 -49.76
N ALA A 51 -30.86 38.20 -49.65
CA ALA A 51 -31.48 38.86 -48.51
C ALA A 51 -33.00 38.93 -48.72
N TRP A 52 -33.79 38.82 -47.66
CA TRP A 52 -35.18 39.30 -47.64
C TRP A 52 -35.45 40.02 -46.31
N THR A 53 -35.55 41.33 -46.42
CA THR A 53 -36.18 42.28 -45.49
C THR A 53 -37.58 42.64 -46.00
N LEU A 54 -38.50 42.95 -45.08
CA LEU A 54 -39.69 43.83 -45.13
C LEU A 54 -40.81 43.17 -44.28
N ALA A 55 -41.78 43.84 -43.64
CA ALA A 55 -42.05 45.20 -43.20
C ALA A 55 -43.41 45.10 -42.43
N ALA A 56 -43.56 45.69 -41.23
CA ALA A 56 -44.23 46.97 -40.96
C ALA A 56 -45.79 46.91 -41.05
N LEU A 57 -46.49 47.09 -39.92
CA LEU A 57 -47.49 48.17 -39.61
C LEU A 57 -48.89 47.54 -39.45
N LEU A 58 -49.92 48.05 -38.76
CA LEU A 58 -50.34 49.30 -38.10
C LEU A 58 -51.55 48.85 -37.23
N SER A 59 -51.84 49.41 -36.05
CA SER A 59 -52.90 50.42 -35.94
C SER A 59 -53.07 50.89 -34.50
N ALA A 60 -53.31 52.19 -34.36
CA ALA A 60 -53.61 52.91 -33.13
C ALA A 60 -54.88 53.76 -33.34
N ALA A 61 -55.45 54.19 -32.19
CA ALA A 61 -56.38 55.29 -31.96
C ALA A 61 -57.91 54.96 -31.88
N PRO A 62 -58.78 55.86 -31.37
CA PRO A 62 -59.02 56.11 -29.93
C PRO A 62 -60.52 56.32 -29.53
N ALA A 63 -60.75 56.52 -28.22
CA ALA A 63 -61.79 57.34 -27.54
C ALA A 63 -63.30 56.94 -27.56
N CYS A 64 -63.91 56.74 -26.38
CA CYS A 64 -64.80 57.72 -25.70
C CYS A 64 -65.63 57.12 -24.53
N ARG A 65 -65.84 57.96 -23.51
CA ARG A 65 -66.59 57.75 -22.25
C ARG A 65 -68.10 57.58 -22.45
N ALA A 66 -68.72 56.74 -21.61
CA ALA A 66 -70.06 56.97 -21.07
C ALA A 66 -70.21 56.22 -19.72
N GLY A 67 -70.69 56.91 -18.69
CA GLY A 67 -70.80 56.40 -17.32
C GLY A 67 -71.99 55.46 -17.12
N ALA A 68 -71.81 54.50 -16.19
CA ALA A 68 -72.89 53.69 -15.64
C ALA A 68 -72.67 53.49 -14.14
N ALA A 69 -73.78 53.45 -13.42
CA ALA A 69 -73.93 53.62 -11.98
C ALA A 69 -73.14 52.62 -11.11
N ALA A 70 -72.73 53.10 -9.93
CA ALA A 70 -72.11 52.31 -8.88
C ALA A 70 -73.04 51.17 -8.41
N SER A 71 -72.65 49.93 -8.73
CA SER A 71 -73.14 48.72 -8.07
C SER A 71 -72.32 48.46 -6.79
N PRO A 72 -72.91 47.82 -5.76
CA PRO A 72 -72.26 47.60 -4.48
C PRO A 72 -71.00 46.73 -4.66
N GLY A 73 -69.93 47.13 -3.97
CA GLY A 73 -68.57 46.64 -4.17
C GLY A 73 -68.44 45.12 -4.18
N ALA A 74 -67.90 44.60 -5.29
CA ALA A 74 -67.36 43.25 -5.35
C ALA A 74 -66.21 43.13 -4.32
N PRO A 75 -66.08 41.98 -3.63
CA PRO A 75 -64.92 41.73 -2.78
C PRO A 75 -63.65 41.91 -3.62
N ALA A 76 -62.65 42.60 -3.03
CA ALA A 76 -61.37 42.82 -3.67
C ALA A 76 -60.80 41.47 -4.18
N PRO A 77 -60.20 41.42 -5.38
CA PRO A 77 -59.62 40.18 -5.89
C PRO A 77 -58.59 39.68 -4.87
N GLU A 78 -58.76 38.45 -4.40
CA GLU A 78 -57.75 37.77 -3.60
C GLU A 78 -56.44 37.77 -4.40
N THR A 79 -55.49 38.59 -3.93
CA THR A 79 -54.13 38.59 -4.47
C THR A 79 -53.49 37.26 -4.15
N LEU A 80 -53.04 36.53 -5.18
CA LEU A 80 -52.25 35.32 -5.05
C LEU A 80 -51.12 35.56 -4.05
N ARG A 81 -51.22 34.95 -2.88
CA ARG A 81 -50.17 34.99 -1.85
C ARG A 81 -49.30 33.75 -2.02
N PRO A 82 -48.05 33.86 -2.50
CA PRO A 82 -47.14 32.73 -2.50
C PRO A 82 -46.92 32.30 -1.04
N LEU A 83 -47.31 31.06 -0.74
CA LEU A 83 -46.94 30.41 0.52
C LEU A 83 -45.44 30.05 0.42
N PRO A 84 -44.68 30.14 1.52
CA PRO A 84 -43.29 29.71 1.51
C PRO A 84 -43.20 28.22 1.16
N ASP A 85 -42.67 27.94 -0.03
CA ASP A 85 -42.59 26.61 -0.66
C ASP A 85 -41.37 25.81 -0.19
N ARG A 86 -41.02 25.88 1.10
CA ARG A 86 -39.85 25.18 1.64
C ARG A 86 -40.26 24.20 2.72
N ILE A 87 -39.92 22.94 2.49
CA ILE A 87 -40.06 21.88 3.48
C ILE A 87 -39.14 22.19 4.67
N ASP A 88 -39.70 22.21 5.87
CA ASP A 88 -38.91 22.26 7.08
C ASP A 88 -38.29 20.87 7.35
N GLY A 89 -37.10 20.64 6.80
CA GLY A 89 -36.36 19.38 6.95
C GLY A 89 -36.06 18.99 8.40
N SER A 90 -36.08 19.95 9.34
CA SER A 90 -35.85 19.66 10.75
C SER A 90 -36.94 18.77 11.34
N THR A 91 -38.16 18.82 10.81
CA THR A 91 -39.29 18.00 11.27
C THR A 91 -39.07 16.51 10.98
N LEU A 92 -38.52 16.16 9.81
CA LEU A 92 -38.23 14.78 9.42
C LEU A 92 -37.01 14.22 10.18
N LEU A 93 -36.02 15.06 10.46
CA LEU A 93 -34.76 14.66 11.10
C LEU A 93 -34.80 14.73 12.63
N GLY A 94 -35.71 15.51 13.21
CA GLY A 94 -35.65 15.98 14.60
C GLY A 94 -35.53 14.87 15.64
N ARG A 95 -36.30 13.78 15.50
CA ARG A 95 -36.27 12.67 16.45
C ARG A 95 -34.90 11.98 16.50
N ASP A 96 -34.28 11.77 15.35
CA ASP A 96 -33.00 11.03 15.26
C ASP A 96 -31.83 11.93 15.58
N ALA A 97 -31.90 13.19 15.15
CA ALA A 97 -31.00 14.25 15.57
C ALA A 97 -30.97 14.42 17.10
N GLN A 98 -32.12 14.34 17.76
CA GLN A 98 -32.19 14.41 19.22
C GLN A 98 -31.60 13.17 19.89
N ARG A 99 -31.83 11.97 19.34
CA ARG A 99 -31.21 10.72 19.83
C ARG A 99 -29.69 10.76 19.69
N ALA A 100 -29.18 11.22 18.55
CA ALA A 100 -27.75 11.40 18.34
C ALA A 100 -27.16 12.44 19.30
N ALA A 101 -27.85 13.57 19.51
CA ALA A 101 -27.41 14.61 20.44
C ALA A 101 -27.35 14.10 21.89
N GLN A 102 -28.33 13.30 22.33
CA GLN A 102 -28.30 12.62 23.64
C GLN A 102 -27.12 11.66 23.79
N ALA A 103 -26.63 11.10 22.68
CA ALA A 103 -25.46 10.23 22.63
C ALA A 103 -24.12 10.98 22.44
N GLY A 104 -24.14 12.31 22.36
CA GLY A 104 -22.94 13.16 22.29
C GLY A 104 -22.68 13.83 20.94
N ALA A 105 -23.60 13.74 19.99
CA ALA A 105 -23.51 14.51 18.74
C ALA A 105 -23.82 16.01 18.97
N GLY A 106 -23.26 16.86 18.10
CA GLY A 106 -23.50 18.29 18.07
C GLY A 106 -24.87 18.68 17.47
N PRO A 107 -25.10 19.98 17.25
CA PRO A 107 -26.37 20.48 16.73
C PRO A 107 -26.63 19.99 15.30
N LEU A 108 -27.90 19.69 14.99
CA LEU A 108 -28.34 19.34 13.63
C LEU A 108 -28.16 20.51 12.66
N ARG A 109 -27.57 20.24 11.51
CA ARG A 109 -27.55 21.13 10.35
C ARG A 109 -28.25 20.44 9.19
N VAL A 110 -29.40 20.97 8.77
CA VAL A 110 -30.09 20.49 7.57
C VAL A 110 -29.33 21.02 6.35
N ILE A 111 -28.88 20.11 5.49
CA ILE A 111 -28.12 20.44 4.27
C ILE A 111 -28.98 20.33 3.01
N GLY A 112 -30.13 19.67 3.08
CA GLY A 112 -31.12 19.62 2.01
C GLY A 112 -32.49 19.18 2.53
N ALA A 113 -33.56 19.73 1.95
CA ALA A 113 -34.93 19.25 2.11
C ALA A 113 -35.74 19.56 0.86
N ASP A 114 -36.36 18.56 0.23
CA ASP A 114 -37.13 18.74 -1.00
C ASP A 114 -38.18 17.63 -1.22
N MET A 115 -39.10 17.85 -2.17
CA MET A 115 -39.99 16.82 -2.71
C MET A 115 -39.27 16.10 -3.87
N VAL A 116 -39.16 14.79 -3.76
CA VAL A 116 -38.38 13.96 -4.69
C VAL A 116 -39.12 12.65 -5.01
N SER A 117 -38.72 12.02 -6.10
CA SER A 117 -39.26 10.78 -6.64
C SER A 117 -38.16 9.77 -6.96
N ASP A 118 -38.53 8.57 -7.40
CA ASP A 118 -37.58 7.50 -7.75
C ASP A 118 -36.44 7.97 -8.65
N GLY A 119 -35.21 7.77 -8.15
CA GLY A 119 -33.97 8.14 -8.83
C GLY A 119 -33.47 9.55 -8.54
N ASP A 120 -34.29 10.42 -7.96
CA ASP A 120 -33.89 11.78 -7.58
C ASP A 120 -32.83 11.77 -6.47
N ARG A 121 -32.04 12.86 -6.43
CA ARG A 121 -30.88 13.01 -5.56
C ARG A 121 -30.92 14.35 -4.86
N LEU A 122 -30.55 14.36 -3.58
CA LEU A 122 -30.50 15.56 -2.75
C LEU A 122 -29.21 15.53 -1.93
N GLY A 123 -28.36 16.56 -2.05
CA GLY A 123 -27.07 16.57 -1.37
C GLY A 123 -26.35 17.91 -1.37
N ALA A 124 -25.29 18.00 -0.58
CA ALA A 124 -24.44 19.18 -0.48
C ALA A 124 -23.02 18.82 -0.01
N PHE A 125 -22.07 19.74 -0.22
CA PHE A 125 -20.75 19.64 0.38
C PHE A 125 -20.78 19.99 1.86
N VAL A 126 -20.04 19.22 2.65
CA VAL A 126 -19.88 19.36 4.09
C VAL A 126 -18.39 19.37 4.40
N GLU A 127 -17.95 20.39 5.14
CA GLU A 127 -16.59 20.42 5.69
C GLU A 127 -16.59 19.74 7.06
N VAL A 128 -15.64 18.81 7.25
CA VAL A 128 -15.50 18.02 8.48
C VAL A 128 -14.16 18.37 9.14
N PRO A 129 -14.14 18.85 10.39
CA PRO A 129 -12.90 19.10 11.11
C PRO A 129 -12.06 17.82 11.25
N ALA A 130 -10.73 17.91 11.07
CA ALA A 130 -9.84 16.74 11.00
C ALA A 130 -9.83 15.86 12.27
N GLY A 131 -10.27 16.38 13.41
CA GLY A 131 -10.32 15.68 14.70
C GLY A 131 -11.71 15.21 15.13
N ASP A 132 -12.74 15.44 14.32
CA ASP A 132 -14.13 15.09 14.63
C ASP A 132 -14.66 14.06 13.64
N CYS A 133 -15.74 13.39 13.98
CA CYS A 133 -16.54 12.62 13.05
C CYS A 133 -17.71 13.46 12.51
N MET A 134 -18.26 13.06 11.37
CA MET A 134 -19.51 13.58 10.80
C MET A 134 -20.56 12.47 10.79
N LEU A 135 -21.69 12.69 11.48
CA LEU A 135 -22.91 11.91 11.27
C LEU A 135 -23.71 12.56 10.16
N ALA A 136 -24.07 11.80 9.13
CA ALA A 136 -25.05 12.20 8.12
C ALA A 136 -26.29 11.28 8.20
N MET A 137 -27.47 11.87 8.01
CA MET A 137 -28.75 11.18 8.07
C MET A 137 -29.65 11.64 6.93
N ALA A 138 -30.34 10.68 6.30
CA ALA A 138 -31.44 10.91 5.37
C ALA A 138 -32.74 10.36 5.96
N ARG A 139 -33.78 11.19 6.01
CA ARG A 139 -35.11 10.82 6.50
C ARG A 139 -36.17 11.27 5.52
N VAL A 140 -37.17 10.43 5.34
CA VAL A 140 -38.16 10.56 4.26
C VAL A 140 -39.59 10.51 4.82
N SER A 141 -40.55 11.01 4.05
CA SER A 141 -41.97 10.87 4.34
C SER A 141 -42.44 9.42 4.13
N PRO A 142 -43.57 8.99 4.74
CA PRO A 142 -44.04 7.61 4.68
C PRO A 142 -44.32 7.03 3.27
N THR A 143 -44.37 7.86 2.24
CA THR A 143 -44.58 7.48 0.84
C THR A 143 -43.29 7.06 0.11
N ILE A 144 -42.12 7.20 0.74
CA ILE A 144 -40.83 6.69 0.26
C ILE A 144 -40.46 5.48 1.09
N GLY A 145 -40.26 4.34 0.42
CA GLY A 145 -39.93 3.07 1.06
C GLY A 145 -38.44 2.78 1.16
N ASP A 146 -37.63 3.45 0.34
CA ASP A 146 -36.20 3.17 0.23
C ASP A 146 -35.40 4.44 -0.13
N VAL A 147 -34.40 4.75 0.69
CA VAL A 147 -33.45 5.86 0.48
C VAL A 147 -32.03 5.39 0.77
N ASP A 148 -31.15 5.61 -0.19
CA ASP A 148 -29.71 5.40 0.02
C ASP A 148 -29.06 6.70 0.49
N LEU A 149 -27.98 6.61 1.28
CA LEU A 149 -27.16 7.74 1.68
C LEU A 149 -25.68 7.49 1.34
N PHE A 150 -25.04 8.49 0.75
CA PHE A 150 -23.65 8.42 0.32
C PHE A 150 -22.87 9.63 0.83
N ALA A 151 -21.61 9.42 1.16
CA ALA A 151 -20.60 10.47 1.25
C ALA A 151 -19.56 10.22 0.16
N PHE A 152 -19.21 11.25 -0.60
CA PHE A 152 -18.17 11.20 -1.63
C PHE A 152 -17.02 12.14 -1.31
N GLU A 153 -15.82 11.78 -1.74
CA GLU A 153 -14.70 12.71 -1.77
C GLU A 153 -14.84 13.71 -2.93
N ASP A 154 -13.95 14.72 -2.96
CA ASP A 154 -13.94 15.75 -4.01
C ASP A 154 -13.69 15.19 -5.43
N ASP A 155 -13.11 13.99 -5.54
CA ASP A 155 -12.89 13.30 -6.82
C ASP A 155 -14.09 12.45 -7.29
N GLY A 156 -15.16 12.41 -6.47
CA GLY A 156 -16.38 11.64 -6.73
C GLY A 156 -16.30 10.17 -6.31
N SER A 157 -15.21 9.72 -5.68
CA SER A 157 -15.15 8.39 -5.08
C SER A 157 -16.05 8.31 -3.84
N ALA A 158 -16.70 7.16 -3.63
CA ALA A 158 -17.51 6.95 -2.44
C ALA A 158 -16.59 6.75 -1.23
N PHE A 159 -16.81 7.56 -0.19
CA PHE A 159 -16.13 7.46 1.09
C PHE A 159 -16.89 6.54 2.06
N SER A 160 -18.21 6.62 2.07
CA SER A 160 -19.08 5.78 2.91
C SER A 160 -20.49 5.73 2.32
N THR A 161 -21.15 4.58 2.42
CA THR A 161 -22.52 4.40 1.94
C THR A 161 -23.42 3.68 2.94
N ASP A 162 -24.71 3.98 2.88
CA ASP A 162 -25.78 3.20 3.47
C ASP A 162 -26.81 2.93 2.36
N GLU A 163 -26.75 1.71 1.82
CA GLU A 163 -27.63 1.22 0.74
C GLU A 163 -28.62 0.17 1.28
N ALA A 164 -29.07 0.32 2.55
CA ALA A 164 -30.13 -0.53 3.08
C ALA A 164 -31.45 -0.21 2.36
N ALA A 165 -32.23 -1.25 2.03
CA ALA A 165 -33.62 -1.08 1.64
C ALA A 165 -34.49 -0.66 2.85
N ASP A 166 -34.34 0.59 3.30
CA ASP A 166 -35.03 1.21 4.43
C ASP A 166 -35.38 2.67 4.09
N ALA A 167 -36.45 3.19 4.67
CA ALA A 167 -36.86 4.59 4.61
C ALA A 167 -35.95 5.50 5.47
N ARG A 168 -34.86 4.97 6.03
CA ARG A 168 -33.90 5.68 6.88
C ARG A 168 -32.50 5.22 6.55
N ALA A 169 -31.64 6.16 6.17
CA ALA A 169 -30.23 5.90 5.96
C ALA A 169 -29.37 6.80 6.86
N SER A 170 -28.34 6.24 7.47
CA SER A 170 -27.43 6.99 8.34
C SER A 170 -25.99 6.50 8.18
N ILE A 171 -25.05 7.41 8.00
CA ILE A 171 -23.61 7.11 7.92
C ILE A 171 -22.84 7.93 8.95
N LEU A 172 -21.82 7.33 9.57
CA LEU A 172 -20.91 8.01 10.49
C LEU A 172 -19.48 7.94 9.95
N VAL A 173 -18.94 9.09 9.56
CA VAL A 173 -17.60 9.24 8.99
C VAL A 173 -16.64 9.75 10.07
N CYS A 174 -15.64 8.96 10.45
CA CYS A 174 -14.63 9.32 11.45
C CYS A 174 -13.22 9.40 10.84
N PRO A 175 -12.27 10.10 11.50
CA PRO A 175 -10.89 10.20 11.00
C PRO A 175 -10.22 8.82 10.81
N PRO A 176 -9.33 8.68 9.80
CA PRO A 176 -8.96 9.70 8.83
C PRO A 176 -10.01 9.86 7.73
N HIS A 177 -10.46 11.10 7.50
CA HIS A 177 -11.33 11.49 6.38
C HIS A 177 -10.79 12.79 5.75
N PRO A 178 -11.13 13.09 4.48
CA PRO A 178 -10.76 14.37 3.88
C PRO A 178 -11.46 15.55 4.58
N ARG A 179 -10.94 16.77 4.37
CA ARG A 179 -11.51 18.00 4.96
C ARG A 179 -12.94 18.29 4.48
N ARG A 180 -13.31 17.79 3.31
CA ARG A 180 -14.59 18.06 2.66
C ARG A 180 -15.13 16.78 2.01
N LEU A 181 -16.44 16.57 2.16
CA LEU A 181 -17.19 15.46 1.57
C LEU A 181 -18.46 15.99 0.90
N TYR A 182 -18.90 15.38 -0.19
CA TYR A 182 -20.23 15.59 -0.75
C TYR A 182 -21.19 14.53 -0.21
N VAL A 183 -22.16 14.94 0.61
CA VAL A 183 -23.16 14.04 1.20
C VAL A 183 -24.43 14.11 0.38
N MET A 184 -24.95 12.95 -0.04
CA MET A 184 -26.09 12.86 -0.95
C MET A 184 -27.00 11.68 -0.60
N ALA A 185 -28.30 11.95 -0.51
CA ALA A 185 -29.34 10.95 -0.44
C ALA A 185 -29.93 10.70 -1.83
N ARG A 186 -30.27 9.45 -2.13
CA ARG A 186 -30.94 9.04 -3.37
C ARG A 186 -32.20 8.26 -3.03
N VAL A 187 -33.34 8.66 -3.60
CA VAL A 187 -34.58 7.89 -3.47
C VAL A 187 -34.53 6.71 -4.42
N MET A 188 -34.73 5.52 -3.88
CA MET A 188 -34.71 4.26 -4.63
C MET A 188 -36.12 3.74 -4.90
N SER A 189 -37.07 4.01 -3.99
CA SER A 189 -38.48 3.64 -4.17
C SER A 189 -39.46 4.60 -3.47
N GLY A 190 -40.46 5.10 -4.20
CA GLY A 190 -41.51 6.01 -3.77
C GLY A 190 -41.33 7.47 -4.19
N ALA A 191 -42.23 8.33 -3.71
CA ALA A 191 -42.15 9.77 -3.95
C ALA A 191 -42.69 10.53 -2.74
N GLY A 192 -42.03 11.62 -2.36
CA GLY A 192 -42.34 12.32 -1.12
C GLY A 192 -41.28 13.31 -0.68
N ALA A 193 -41.40 13.78 0.56
CA ALA A 193 -40.44 14.69 1.16
C ALA A 193 -39.21 13.92 1.64
N VAL A 194 -38.01 14.43 1.36
CA VAL A 194 -36.74 13.93 1.89
C VAL A 194 -35.98 15.06 2.53
N SER A 195 -35.34 14.78 3.66
CA SER A 195 -34.39 15.70 4.27
C SER A 195 -33.07 15.00 4.60
N VAL A 196 -31.97 15.70 4.31
CA VAL A 196 -30.61 15.29 4.61
C VAL A 196 -30.03 16.28 5.63
N GLY A 197 -29.48 15.75 6.72
CA GLY A 197 -28.86 16.55 7.76
C GLY A 197 -27.56 15.94 8.26
N VAL A 198 -26.73 16.80 8.85
CA VAL A 198 -25.44 16.42 9.44
C VAL A 198 -25.27 16.93 10.86
N GLN A 199 -24.48 16.22 11.65
CA GLN A 199 -24.04 16.61 12.98
C GLN A 199 -22.54 16.32 13.12
N GLY A 200 -21.80 17.24 13.75
CA GLY A 200 -20.44 16.95 14.20
C GLY A 200 -20.47 16.02 15.40
N VAL A 201 -19.57 15.05 15.49
CA VAL A 201 -19.53 14.05 16.55
C VAL A 201 -18.10 13.96 17.08
N PRO A 202 -17.83 14.24 18.35
CA PRO A 202 -16.53 13.98 18.93
C PRO A 202 -16.15 12.50 18.77
N VAL A 203 -14.89 12.20 18.40
CA VAL A 203 -14.44 10.81 18.14
C VAL A 203 -14.75 9.86 19.30
N GLN A 204 -14.66 10.35 20.54
CA GLN A 204 -14.95 9.58 21.75
C GLN A 204 -16.44 9.18 21.88
N ALA A 205 -17.35 9.93 21.24
CA ALA A 205 -18.79 9.68 21.25
C ALA A 205 -19.27 8.88 20.03
N ALA A 206 -18.40 8.67 19.03
CA ALA A 206 -18.72 8.04 17.75
C ALA A 206 -19.53 6.75 17.91
N ASP A 207 -19.07 5.85 18.76
CA ASP A 207 -19.69 4.54 19.00
C ASP A 207 -21.08 4.62 19.63
N ALA A 208 -21.26 5.54 20.58
CA ALA A 208 -22.54 5.75 21.23
C ALA A 208 -23.56 6.34 20.24
N VAL A 209 -23.12 7.32 19.45
CA VAL A 209 -23.95 7.96 18.41
C VAL A 209 -24.33 6.97 17.32
N ALA A 210 -23.37 6.20 16.79
CA ALA A 210 -23.63 5.21 15.75
C ALA A 210 -24.72 4.22 16.18
N ARG A 211 -24.61 3.66 17.40
CA ARG A 211 -25.62 2.75 17.96
C ARG A 211 -26.98 3.42 18.16
N ALA A 212 -27.01 4.67 18.60
CA ALA A 212 -28.26 5.38 18.89
C ALA A 212 -29.14 5.61 17.65
N VAL A 213 -28.52 5.77 16.48
CA VAL A 213 -29.23 6.04 15.21
C VAL A 213 -29.10 4.94 14.16
N GLY A 214 -28.39 3.85 14.48
CA GLY A 214 -28.13 2.76 13.54
C GLY A 214 -27.23 3.17 12.37
N ALA A 215 -26.26 4.07 12.59
CA ALA A 215 -25.38 4.53 11.53
C ALA A 215 -24.39 3.45 11.07
N ARG A 216 -24.20 3.36 9.76
CA ARG A 216 -23.19 2.51 9.09
C ARG A 216 -21.92 3.31 8.80
N GLY A 217 -20.85 2.63 8.39
CA GLY A 217 -19.68 3.32 7.81
C GLY A 217 -18.51 3.63 8.75
N ARG A 218 -18.25 2.82 9.79
CA ARG A 218 -16.93 2.88 10.44
C ARG A 218 -15.84 2.68 9.38
N ALA A 219 -14.71 3.38 9.52
CA ALA A 219 -13.51 3.07 8.78
C ALA A 219 -13.11 1.60 9.08
N GLY A 220 -13.38 0.70 8.13
CA GLY A 220 -13.17 -0.75 8.27
C GLY A 220 -14.44 -1.63 8.29
N ASP A 221 -15.64 -1.06 8.43
CA ASP A 221 -16.92 -1.82 8.42
C ASP A 221 -17.51 -2.04 7.01
N GLU A 222 -16.83 -1.61 5.93
CA GLU A 222 -17.21 -1.97 4.55
C GLU A 222 -16.85 -3.44 4.20
N SER A 223 -16.87 -4.34 5.18
CA SER A 223 -16.64 -5.76 5.01
C SER A 223 -17.82 -6.48 4.34
N GLY A 224 -19.02 -5.91 4.38
CA GLY A 224 -20.24 -6.58 3.87
C GLY A 224 -20.18 -7.01 2.40
N ARG A 225 -19.52 -6.25 1.51
CA ARG A 225 -19.30 -6.66 0.10
C ARG A 225 -18.07 -7.56 -0.10
N LEU A 226 -17.08 -7.46 0.78
CA LEU A 226 -15.84 -8.22 0.69
C LEU A 226 -15.94 -9.62 1.25
N GLU A 227 -16.72 -9.83 2.32
CA GLU A 227 -17.00 -11.14 2.89
C GLU A 227 -17.68 -12.06 1.86
N SER A 228 -18.50 -11.48 0.98
CA SER A 228 -19.10 -12.18 -0.16
C SER A 228 -18.19 -12.30 -1.38
N TRP A 229 -16.97 -11.73 -1.36
CA TRP A 229 -16.09 -11.72 -2.54
C TRP A 229 -15.57 -13.12 -2.85
N PRO A 230 -15.93 -13.71 -4.00
CA PRO A 230 -15.64 -15.12 -4.26
C PRO A 230 -14.14 -15.43 -4.22
N GLY A 231 -13.74 -16.29 -3.28
CA GLY A 231 -12.37 -16.80 -3.17
C GLY A 231 -11.31 -15.78 -2.73
N LEU A 232 -11.69 -14.58 -2.25
CA LEU A 232 -10.73 -13.55 -1.87
C LEU A 232 -9.73 -14.01 -0.81
N GLU A 233 -10.19 -14.68 0.26
CA GLU A 233 -9.29 -15.19 1.30
C GLU A 233 -8.28 -16.21 0.79
N ALA A 234 -8.71 -17.07 -0.14
CA ALA A 234 -7.82 -18.03 -0.78
C ALA A 234 -6.76 -17.33 -1.63
N LYS A 235 -7.14 -16.28 -2.38
CA LYS A 235 -6.22 -15.44 -3.16
C LYS A 235 -5.22 -14.71 -2.25
N VAL A 236 -5.68 -14.06 -1.18
CA VAL A 236 -4.81 -13.36 -0.21
C VAL A 236 -3.81 -14.34 0.41
N ARG A 237 -4.27 -15.51 0.87
CA ARG A 237 -3.42 -16.54 1.48
C ARG A 237 -2.40 -17.09 0.48
N ALA A 238 -2.81 -17.40 -0.74
CA ALA A 238 -1.92 -17.90 -1.79
C ALA A 238 -0.89 -16.85 -2.22
N HIS A 239 -1.31 -15.58 -2.29
CA HIS A 239 -0.43 -14.46 -2.60
C HIS A 239 0.63 -14.28 -1.53
N ARG A 240 0.25 -14.13 -0.26
CA ARG A 240 1.19 -13.94 0.85
C ARG A 240 2.08 -15.16 1.09
N GLY A 241 1.56 -16.36 0.89
CA GLY A 241 2.37 -17.57 0.90
C GLY A 241 3.47 -17.57 -0.17
N ALA A 242 3.23 -16.96 -1.33
CA ALA A 242 4.22 -16.81 -2.39
C ALA A 242 5.19 -15.65 -2.14
N VAL A 243 4.73 -14.55 -1.55
CA VAL A 243 5.57 -13.41 -1.15
C VAL A 243 6.51 -13.78 0.00
N GLY A 244 6.06 -14.61 0.94
CA GLY A 244 6.77 -14.84 2.20
C GLY A 244 6.56 -13.69 3.18
N ALA A 245 7.35 -13.67 4.27
CA ALA A 245 7.22 -12.74 5.39
C ALA A 245 5.85 -12.78 6.12
N ARG A 246 5.74 -12.00 7.20
CA ARG A 246 4.49 -11.82 7.98
C ARG A 246 3.81 -10.50 7.61
N TRP A 247 2.49 -10.58 7.45
CA TRP A 247 1.64 -9.48 7.01
C TRP A 247 0.47 -9.27 7.96
N GLU A 248 0.22 -8.00 8.28
CA GLU A 248 -0.95 -7.52 8.97
C GLU A 248 -1.90 -6.89 7.95
N ASP A 249 -3.19 -7.24 8.01
CA ASP A 249 -4.20 -6.56 7.19
C ASP A 249 -4.42 -5.15 7.72
N VAL A 250 -4.10 -4.15 6.90
CA VAL A 250 -4.33 -2.75 7.25
C VAL A 250 -5.67 -2.28 6.72
N ARG A 251 -6.01 -2.66 5.49
CA ARG A 251 -7.24 -2.21 4.85
C ARG A 251 -7.76 -3.23 3.85
N ARG A 252 -9.07 -3.42 3.86
CA ARG A 252 -9.83 -4.18 2.88
C ARG A 252 -10.99 -3.31 2.43
N VAL A 253 -11.12 -3.05 1.14
CA VAL A 253 -12.26 -2.31 0.58
C VAL A 253 -12.74 -2.89 -0.75
N ALA A 254 -14.03 -2.78 -1.04
CA ALA A 254 -14.57 -2.96 -2.38
C ALA A 254 -14.68 -1.60 -3.07
N LEU A 255 -13.88 -1.35 -4.10
CA LEU A 255 -13.76 -0.05 -4.75
C LEU A 255 -14.48 -0.07 -6.10
N PRO A 256 -15.42 0.86 -6.40
CA PRO A 256 -15.95 1.03 -7.74
C PRO A 256 -14.85 1.55 -8.65
N VAL A 257 -14.75 1.00 -9.86
CA VAL A 257 -13.74 1.40 -10.85
C VAL A 257 -14.40 1.69 -12.19
N GLY A 258 -13.83 2.66 -12.91
CA GLY A 258 -14.24 3.00 -14.26
C GLY A 258 -13.04 3.35 -15.15
N SER A 259 -13.33 3.54 -16.44
CA SER A 259 -12.30 3.81 -17.45
C SER A 259 -11.88 5.28 -17.57
N ARG A 260 -12.74 6.19 -17.07
CA ARG A 260 -12.52 7.64 -17.20
C ARG A 260 -11.68 8.22 -16.07
N THR A 261 -11.94 7.79 -14.85
CA THR A 261 -11.29 8.31 -13.64
C THR A 261 -10.80 7.14 -12.80
N ALA A 262 -9.57 7.24 -12.30
CA ALA A 262 -9.03 6.24 -11.37
C ALA A 262 -9.59 6.49 -9.98
N SER A 263 -10.04 5.43 -9.32
CA SER A 263 -10.46 5.43 -7.93
C SER A 263 -9.24 5.32 -7.04
N ARG A 264 -9.21 6.06 -5.92
CA ARG A 264 -8.03 6.15 -5.05
C ARG A 264 -8.31 5.62 -3.66
N ILE A 265 -7.26 5.07 -3.06
CA ILE A 265 -7.25 4.66 -1.66
C ILE A 265 -5.91 5.01 -1.04
N GLY A 266 -5.95 5.80 0.04
CA GLY A 266 -4.77 6.17 0.81
C GLY A 266 -4.18 5.00 1.61
N ALA A 267 -2.85 4.96 1.69
CA ALA A 267 -2.08 4.03 2.50
C ALA A 267 -0.78 4.68 2.99
N THR A 268 -0.30 4.27 4.16
CA THR A 268 0.97 4.72 4.74
C THR A 268 2.03 3.63 4.57
N LEU A 269 3.22 3.98 4.07
CA LEU A 269 4.38 3.07 4.06
C LEU A 269 5.41 3.57 5.06
N ASP A 270 5.43 2.96 6.25
CA ASP A 270 6.39 3.29 7.31
C ASP A 270 7.83 2.90 6.92
N GLY A 271 8.81 3.69 7.37
CA GLY A 271 10.22 3.37 7.19
C GLY A 271 10.61 2.01 7.80
N GLY A 272 11.35 1.20 7.04
CA GLY A 272 11.76 -0.15 7.42
C GLY A 272 10.68 -1.21 7.22
N ARG A 273 9.51 -0.85 6.69
CA ARG A 273 8.42 -1.79 6.37
C ARG A 273 8.20 -1.91 4.86
N CYS A 274 7.32 -2.83 4.51
CA CYS A 274 6.80 -3.02 3.18
C CYS A 274 5.26 -2.97 3.21
N VAL A 275 4.67 -2.53 2.12
CA VAL A 275 3.24 -2.57 1.84
C VAL A 275 3.00 -3.55 0.70
N ASP A 276 2.09 -4.49 0.95
CA ASP A 276 1.57 -5.45 -0.01
C ASP A 276 0.17 -5.01 -0.44
N VAL A 277 -0.07 -4.91 -1.73
CA VAL A 277 -1.38 -4.57 -2.29
C VAL A 277 -1.78 -5.67 -3.26
N LEU A 278 -2.91 -6.31 -2.97
CA LEU A 278 -3.60 -7.22 -3.87
C LEU A 278 -4.91 -6.56 -4.31
N VAL A 279 -5.08 -6.41 -5.62
CA VAL A 279 -6.33 -5.96 -6.23
C VAL A 279 -6.93 -7.09 -7.04
N SER A 280 -8.15 -7.49 -6.70
CA SER A 280 -8.89 -8.55 -7.39
C SER A 280 -10.13 -7.95 -8.08
N PRO A 281 -10.25 -8.03 -9.41
CA PRO A 281 -11.44 -7.55 -10.12
C PRO A 281 -12.65 -8.47 -9.92
N SER A 282 -13.86 -7.90 -9.98
CA SER A 282 -15.07 -8.69 -10.19
C SER A 282 -15.14 -9.19 -11.63
N ASP A 283 -16.05 -10.13 -11.91
CA ASP A 283 -16.18 -10.75 -13.24
C ASP A 283 -16.53 -9.73 -14.36
N GLU A 284 -17.09 -8.57 -13.99
CA GLU A 284 -17.43 -7.48 -14.91
C GLU A 284 -16.20 -6.66 -15.35
N VAL A 285 -15.09 -6.74 -14.62
CA VAL A 285 -13.91 -5.91 -14.85
C VAL A 285 -12.82 -6.70 -15.58
N ALA A 286 -12.76 -6.53 -16.90
CA ALA A 286 -11.86 -7.32 -17.76
C ALA A 286 -10.36 -7.00 -17.58
N SER A 287 -10.01 -5.76 -17.23
CA SER A 287 -8.60 -5.33 -17.13
C SER A 287 -8.45 -4.14 -16.19
N LEU A 288 -7.38 -4.19 -15.40
CA LEU A 288 -7.04 -3.19 -14.39
C LEU A 288 -5.65 -2.59 -14.62
N GLU A 289 -5.56 -1.29 -14.41
CA GLU A 289 -4.32 -0.59 -14.10
C GLU A 289 -4.33 -0.20 -12.63
N VAL A 290 -3.28 -0.58 -11.92
CA VAL A 290 -3.07 -0.23 -10.51
C VAL A 290 -1.69 0.40 -10.39
N VAL A 291 -1.63 1.58 -9.80
CA VAL A 291 -0.37 2.31 -9.54
C VAL A 291 -0.37 2.83 -8.11
N ALA A 292 0.82 2.92 -7.52
CA ALA A 292 1.02 3.66 -6.27
C ALA A 292 1.64 5.02 -6.62
N GLU A 293 1.01 6.08 -6.13
CA GLU A 293 1.41 7.47 -6.25
C GLU A 293 1.93 7.96 -4.89
N ASP A 294 2.98 8.79 -4.86
CA ASP A 294 3.38 9.51 -3.64
C ASP A 294 2.50 10.76 -3.42
N GLU A 295 2.76 11.51 -2.34
CA GLU A 295 2.04 12.75 -1.98
C GLU A 295 2.07 13.85 -3.08
N THR A 296 3.02 13.77 -4.02
CA THR A 296 3.12 14.70 -5.16
C THR A 296 2.34 14.22 -6.40
N GLY A 297 1.71 13.04 -6.32
CA GLY A 297 1.04 12.39 -7.43
C GLY A 297 2.00 11.66 -8.38
N ARG A 298 3.29 11.55 -8.04
CA ARG A 298 4.28 10.83 -8.86
C ARG A 298 4.12 9.33 -8.65
N ILE A 299 4.09 8.58 -9.75
CA ILE A 299 4.01 7.12 -9.71
C ILE A 299 5.32 6.54 -9.18
N VAL A 300 5.27 5.95 -8.00
CA VAL A 300 6.42 5.27 -7.35
C VAL A 300 6.45 3.77 -7.64
N ALA A 301 5.31 3.18 -7.99
CA ALA A 301 5.24 1.78 -8.40
C ALA A 301 4.05 1.49 -9.31
N ARG A 302 4.17 0.46 -10.14
CA ARG A 302 3.08 -0.07 -10.98
C ARG A 302 2.84 -1.53 -10.62
N ALA A 303 1.59 -1.90 -10.44
CA ALA A 303 1.25 -3.27 -10.10
C ALA A 303 1.55 -4.22 -11.26
N ARG A 304 1.96 -5.43 -10.91
CA ARG A 304 2.23 -6.52 -11.84
C ARG A 304 0.99 -7.37 -12.01
N GLU A 305 0.87 -7.98 -13.19
CA GLU A 305 -0.24 -8.88 -13.50
C GLU A 305 -0.01 -10.26 -12.90
N ARG A 306 -1.04 -10.81 -12.26
CA ARG A 306 -1.07 -12.19 -11.77
C ARG A 306 -2.41 -12.80 -12.14
N GLY A 307 -2.50 -13.31 -13.36
CA GLY A 307 -3.80 -13.64 -13.95
C GLY A 307 -4.65 -12.37 -14.08
N GLN A 308 -5.87 -12.39 -13.55
CA GLN A 308 -6.74 -11.21 -13.52
C GLN A 308 -6.41 -10.25 -12.36
N ASP A 309 -5.73 -10.74 -11.32
CA ASP A 309 -5.38 -9.91 -10.17
C ASP A 309 -4.21 -8.97 -10.51
N ARG A 310 -4.06 -7.90 -9.73
CA ARG A 310 -2.93 -6.98 -9.76
C ARG A 310 -2.26 -6.98 -8.39
N VAL A 311 -0.94 -7.12 -8.39
CA VAL A 311 -0.15 -7.17 -7.15
C VAL A 311 0.94 -6.13 -7.16
N LEU A 312 1.16 -5.50 -6.02
CA LEU A 312 2.12 -4.42 -5.86
C LEU A 312 2.77 -4.56 -4.49
N LEU A 313 4.11 -4.57 -4.46
CA LEU A 313 4.89 -4.77 -3.25
C LEU A 313 5.95 -3.68 -3.18
N LEU A 314 5.79 -2.76 -2.23
CA LEU A 314 6.70 -1.64 -2.02
C LEU A 314 7.40 -1.78 -0.68
N CYS A 315 8.69 -1.52 -0.64
CA CYS A 315 9.42 -1.35 0.61
C CYS A 315 10.08 0.03 0.63
N SER A 316 10.15 0.64 1.81
CA SER A 316 10.84 1.91 2.00
C SER A 316 11.66 1.90 3.27
N THR A 317 12.75 2.67 3.27
CA THR A 317 13.55 2.93 4.48
C THR A 317 13.16 4.24 5.17
N VAL A 318 12.26 5.01 4.55
CA VAL A 318 11.69 6.27 5.05
C VAL A 318 10.17 6.18 5.02
N SER A 319 9.49 6.84 5.95
CA SER A 319 8.03 6.87 5.95
C SER A 319 7.51 7.78 4.83
N ILE A 320 6.49 7.32 4.10
CA ILE A 320 5.83 8.10 3.04
C ILE A 320 4.32 7.83 3.03
N GLU A 321 3.56 8.82 2.59
CA GLU A 321 2.16 8.67 2.23
C GLU A 321 2.03 8.16 0.79
N LEU A 322 1.10 7.23 0.57
CA LEU A 322 0.81 6.62 -0.72
C LEU A 322 -0.68 6.78 -1.07
N SER A 323 -0.95 6.99 -2.35
CA SER A 323 -2.27 6.85 -2.96
C SER A 323 -2.24 5.69 -3.95
N ILE A 324 -3.01 4.64 -3.69
CA ILE A 324 -3.17 3.53 -4.64
C ILE A 324 -4.30 3.90 -5.61
N ALA A 325 -3.94 4.23 -6.84
CA ALA A 325 -4.89 4.56 -7.90
C ALA A 325 -5.22 3.31 -8.72
N VAL A 326 -6.51 2.98 -8.81
CA VAL A 326 -7.04 1.83 -9.54
C VAL A 326 -7.98 2.30 -10.64
N ARG A 327 -7.75 1.84 -11.87
CA ARG A 327 -8.54 2.20 -13.04
C ARG A 327 -8.83 0.97 -13.88
N SER A 328 -10.05 0.85 -14.40
CA SER A 328 -10.36 -0.19 -15.38
C SER A 328 -10.01 0.27 -16.80
N ARG A 329 -9.69 -0.66 -17.71
CA ARG A 329 -9.35 -0.31 -19.10
C ARG A 329 -10.51 -0.40 -20.11
N GLY A 330 -11.74 -0.60 -19.66
CA GLY A 330 -12.86 -0.69 -20.60
C GLY A 330 -14.24 -0.74 -19.95
N THR A 331 -14.43 -1.55 -18.91
CA THR A 331 -15.72 -1.74 -18.25
C THR A 331 -15.76 -1.08 -16.88
N GLN A 332 -16.93 -0.68 -16.42
CA GLN A 332 -17.12 -0.28 -15.02
C GLN A 332 -17.42 -1.53 -14.19
N GLY A 333 -17.14 -1.48 -12.89
CA GLY A 333 -17.44 -2.58 -11.97
C GLY A 333 -16.82 -2.35 -10.60
N LEU A 334 -16.68 -3.42 -9.82
CA LEU A 334 -16.06 -3.38 -8.51
C LEU A 334 -14.71 -4.10 -8.52
N VAL A 335 -13.82 -3.72 -7.62
CA VAL A 335 -12.59 -4.46 -7.30
C VAL A 335 -12.45 -4.61 -5.80
N ALA A 336 -11.97 -5.75 -5.33
CA ALA A 336 -11.49 -5.90 -3.96
C ALA A 336 -10.04 -5.40 -3.89
N VAL A 337 -9.75 -4.47 -2.98
CA VAL A 337 -8.40 -4.03 -2.67
C VAL A 337 -8.06 -4.50 -1.26
N VAL A 338 -6.99 -5.28 -1.13
CA VAL A 338 -6.44 -5.73 0.15
C VAL A 338 -5.04 -5.16 0.30
N ILE A 339 -4.86 -4.35 1.35
CA ILE A 339 -3.58 -3.72 1.70
C ILE A 339 -3.08 -4.37 2.97
N GLY A 340 -1.92 -5.01 2.86
CA GLY A 340 -1.16 -5.57 3.97
C GLY A 340 0.07 -4.72 4.29
N ARG A 341 0.46 -4.73 5.56
CA ARG A 341 1.72 -4.15 6.04
C ARG A 341 2.60 -5.24 6.63
N SER A 342 3.87 -5.22 6.29
CA SER A 342 4.83 -6.17 6.84
C SER A 342 5.30 -5.75 8.23
N GLN A 343 5.91 -6.69 8.94
CA GLN A 343 6.70 -6.34 10.13
C GLN A 343 7.95 -5.53 9.76
N PRO A 344 8.47 -4.69 10.67
CA PRO A 344 9.72 -3.96 10.45
C PRO A 344 10.87 -4.93 10.11
N GLY A 345 11.56 -4.67 9.00
CA GLY A 345 12.67 -5.49 8.52
C GLY A 345 12.32 -6.75 7.75
N ALA A 346 11.04 -6.95 7.43
CA ALA A 346 10.56 -8.11 6.68
C ALA A 346 11.12 -8.22 5.25
N GLU A 347 11.69 -7.16 4.66
CA GLU A 347 12.20 -7.18 3.28
C GLU A 347 13.20 -8.32 3.03
N ALA A 348 14.06 -8.62 4.01
CA ALA A 348 15.05 -9.69 3.90
C ALA A 348 14.44 -11.11 3.92
N GLU A 349 13.19 -11.24 4.36
CA GLU A 349 12.43 -12.49 4.42
C GLU A 349 11.55 -12.70 3.18
N ILE A 350 11.33 -11.65 2.39
CA ILE A 350 10.52 -11.72 1.17
C ILE A 350 11.22 -12.64 0.17
N SER A 351 10.43 -13.51 -0.46
CA SER A 351 10.85 -14.42 -1.50
C SER A 351 11.55 -13.67 -2.63
N GLY A 352 12.76 -14.11 -2.99
CA GLY A 352 13.52 -13.50 -4.08
C GLY A 352 12.85 -13.62 -5.46
N ALA A 353 11.80 -14.43 -5.59
CA ALA A 353 10.99 -14.53 -6.80
C ALA A 353 9.99 -13.38 -6.95
N THR A 354 9.63 -12.70 -5.86
CA THR A 354 8.68 -11.59 -5.88
C THR A 354 9.44 -10.28 -6.09
N PRO A 355 9.19 -9.54 -7.19
CA PRO A 355 9.79 -8.23 -7.39
C PRO A 355 9.31 -7.25 -6.33
N ILE A 356 10.24 -6.48 -5.79
CA ILE A 356 9.99 -5.44 -4.79
C ILE A 356 10.34 -4.11 -5.43
N GLU A 357 9.37 -3.20 -5.49
CA GLU A 357 9.59 -1.82 -5.85
C GLU A 357 10.09 -1.07 -4.62
N ARG A 358 11.17 -0.28 -4.75
CA ARG A 358 11.79 0.43 -3.61
C ARG A 358 11.68 1.91 -3.80
N VAL A 359 11.17 2.59 -2.78
CA VAL A 359 10.99 4.04 -2.83
C VAL A 359 12.35 4.72 -2.76
N THR A 360 12.57 5.64 -3.70
CA THR A 360 13.84 6.31 -3.93
C THR A 360 13.95 7.58 -3.10
N GLU A 361 15.19 7.97 -2.77
CA GLU A 361 15.45 9.21 -2.04
C GLU A 361 15.29 10.42 -2.98
N GLY A 362 14.48 11.38 -2.56
CA GLY A 362 14.22 12.61 -3.33
C GLY A 362 15.18 13.75 -3.01
N ARG A 363 15.98 13.63 -1.95
CA ARG A 363 16.84 14.70 -1.40
C ARG A 363 18.29 14.63 -1.88
N ASP A 364 19.03 15.71 -1.69
CA ASP A 364 20.45 15.77 -2.03
C ASP A 364 21.29 14.94 -1.05
N LEU A 365 22.38 14.33 -1.54
CA LEU A 365 23.23 13.43 -0.73
C LEU A 365 23.72 14.07 0.57
N ALA A 366 24.03 15.37 0.56
CA ALA A 366 24.49 16.10 1.74
C ALA A 366 23.41 16.17 2.83
N GLU A 367 22.16 16.43 2.44
CA GLU A 367 21.00 16.47 3.35
C GLU A 367 20.73 15.09 3.92
N VAL A 368 20.71 14.06 3.07
CA VAL A 368 20.51 12.66 3.47
C VAL A 368 21.54 12.23 4.51
N ARG A 369 22.82 12.59 4.29
CA ARG A 369 23.91 12.30 5.24
C ARG A 369 23.76 13.05 6.55
N ALA A 370 23.42 14.34 6.51
CA ALA A 370 23.21 15.13 7.71
C ALA A 370 22.08 14.54 8.57
N ASP A 371 20.98 14.15 7.94
CA ASP A 371 19.81 13.55 8.59
C ASP A 371 20.14 12.17 9.19
N HIS A 372 20.84 11.33 8.43
CA HIS A 372 21.31 10.03 8.91
C HIS A 372 22.27 10.19 10.11
N GLY A 373 23.18 11.17 10.03
CA GLY A 373 24.08 11.51 11.13
C GLY A 373 23.32 11.91 12.40
N ARG A 374 22.25 12.71 12.28
CA ARG A 374 21.40 13.08 13.42
C ARG A 374 20.64 11.88 13.97
N ALA A 375 20.13 10.99 13.12
CA ALA A 375 19.41 9.79 13.55
C ALA A 375 20.30 8.82 14.36
N LEU A 376 21.60 8.75 14.07
CA LEU A 376 22.56 7.91 14.78
C LEU A 376 23.27 8.60 15.95
N ALA A 377 23.13 9.92 16.10
CA ALA A 377 23.78 10.67 17.17
C ALA A 377 23.32 10.19 18.56
N GLY A 378 24.25 10.04 19.50
CA GLY A 378 23.97 9.61 20.87
C GLY A 378 23.63 8.11 21.02
N ARG A 379 23.70 7.31 19.96
CA ARG A 379 23.37 5.87 19.97
C ARG A 379 24.57 4.95 20.18
N GLY A 380 25.69 5.47 20.67
CA GLY A 380 26.93 4.70 20.86
C GLY A 380 27.77 4.50 19.58
N TYR A 381 27.23 4.87 18.42
CA TYR A 381 27.98 4.89 17.17
C TYR A 381 29.03 6.01 17.17
N GLY A 382 30.29 5.64 16.91
CA GLY A 382 31.36 6.60 16.69
C GLY A 382 31.19 7.43 15.40
N ALA A 383 32.09 8.39 15.19
CA ALA A 383 32.15 9.16 13.96
C ALA A 383 32.33 8.24 12.73
N PRO A 384 31.65 8.50 11.60
CA PRO A 384 31.77 7.66 10.42
C PRO A 384 33.10 7.93 9.72
N ARG A 385 33.69 6.86 9.17
CA ARG A 385 34.63 6.99 8.06
C ARG A 385 33.83 7.00 6.76
N VAL A 386 34.05 8.02 5.94
CA VAL A 386 33.19 8.31 4.79
C VAL A 386 33.98 8.15 3.49
N SER A 387 33.39 7.42 2.55
CA SER A 387 33.81 7.39 1.15
C SER A 387 32.63 7.78 0.27
N THR A 388 32.87 8.41 -0.88
CA THR A 388 31.81 8.83 -1.81
C THR A 388 32.04 8.25 -3.20
N GLY A 389 30.97 8.03 -3.95
CA GLY A 389 31.03 7.53 -5.32
C GLY A 389 29.79 7.88 -6.12
N ALA A 390 29.72 7.36 -7.35
CA ALA A 390 28.54 7.45 -8.20
C ALA A 390 28.20 6.07 -8.73
N ALA A 391 27.01 5.58 -8.39
CA ALA A 391 26.53 4.26 -8.79
C ALA A 391 25.98 4.31 -10.22
N ARG A 392 26.20 3.24 -10.97
CA ARG A 392 25.82 3.12 -12.37
C ARG A 392 24.88 1.94 -12.57
N LEU A 393 24.08 1.99 -13.63
CA LEU A 393 23.24 0.88 -14.03
C LEU A 393 24.08 -0.16 -14.78
N GLY A 394 24.00 -1.43 -14.39
CA GLY A 394 24.69 -2.54 -15.04
C GLY A 394 26.22 -2.55 -14.89
N SER A 395 26.77 -1.71 -14.00
CA SER A 395 28.19 -1.75 -13.63
C SER A 395 28.38 -1.40 -12.17
N ARG A 396 29.37 -2.05 -11.55
CA ARG A 396 29.66 -1.91 -10.12
C ARG A 396 30.73 -0.85 -9.90
N THR A 397 30.46 0.06 -8.98
CA THR A 397 31.44 0.99 -8.44
C THR A 397 32.07 0.37 -7.20
N THR A 398 33.35 -0.01 -7.31
CA THR A 398 34.10 -0.60 -6.21
C THR A 398 34.85 0.48 -5.44
N LEU A 399 34.68 0.51 -4.12
CA LEU A 399 35.43 1.37 -3.21
C LEU A 399 36.22 0.52 -2.21
N PRO A 400 37.54 0.77 -2.04
CA PRO A 400 38.27 0.17 -0.93
C PRO A 400 37.79 0.76 0.38
N ILE A 401 37.61 -0.09 1.39
CA ILE A 401 37.27 0.33 2.75
C ILE A 401 38.09 -0.47 3.76
N GLU A 402 38.42 0.14 4.88
CA GLU A 402 39.09 -0.53 5.99
C GLU A 402 38.06 -0.92 7.05
N LEU A 403 37.92 -2.19 7.40
CA LEU A 403 37.00 -2.65 8.45
C LEU A 403 37.71 -2.63 9.82
N PRO A 404 37.07 -2.13 10.88
CA PRO A 404 37.62 -2.25 12.22
C PRO A 404 37.51 -3.70 12.71
N ALA A 405 38.41 -4.10 13.62
CA ALA A 405 38.23 -5.34 14.36
C ALA A 405 36.95 -5.30 15.22
N GLY A 406 36.25 -6.43 15.32
CA GLY A 406 34.93 -6.53 15.94
C GLY A 406 33.81 -6.41 14.90
N CYS A 407 32.72 -5.72 15.25
CA CYS A 407 31.61 -5.47 14.34
C CYS A 407 31.61 -4.02 13.84
N ALA A 408 31.06 -3.82 12.64
CA ALA A 408 30.88 -2.52 12.01
C ALA A 408 29.52 -2.46 11.33
N ARG A 409 28.91 -1.28 11.40
CA ARG A 409 27.76 -0.86 10.60
C ARG A 409 28.25 -0.09 9.38
N ILE A 410 27.77 -0.45 8.21
CA ILE A 410 28.10 0.19 6.94
C ILE A 410 26.79 0.66 6.30
N ASP A 411 26.60 1.97 6.18
CA ASP A 411 25.43 2.52 5.51
C ASP A 411 25.84 3.06 4.12
N VAL A 412 25.18 2.57 3.07
CA VAL A 412 25.25 3.16 1.72
C VAL A 412 24.05 4.07 1.55
N LEU A 413 24.31 5.37 1.48
CA LEU A 413 23.31 6.43 1.41
C LEU A 413 23.20 6.94 -0.03
N ALA A 414 22.00 6.88 -0.60
CA ALA A 414 21.72 7.40 -1.93
C ALA A 414 21.39 8.90 -1.87
N GLY A 415 21.87 9.68 -2.83
CA GLY A 415 21.36 11.02 -3.09
C GLY A 415 20.65 11.07 -4.44
N ARG A 416 19.69 11.99 -4.60
CA ARG A 416 18.99 12.17 -5.86
C ARG A 416 19.98 12.33 -7.03
N PRO A 417 19.74 11.69 -8.20
CA PRO A 417 18.57 10.88 -8.54
C PRO A 417 18.79 9.36 -8.39
N LEU A 418 19.73 8.92 -7.54
CA LEU A 418 20.05 7.50 -7.39
C LEU A 418 18.83 6.70 -6.90
N ALA A 419 18.53 5.61 -7.60
CA ALA A 419 17.44 4.70 -7.28
C ALA A 419 17.90 3.25 -7.18
N ASP A 420 17.34 2.53 -6.20
CA ASP A 420 17.47 1.09 -5.98
C ASP A 420 18.94 0.63 -5.94
N VAL A 421 19.58 0.92 -4.81
CA VAL A 421 20.99 0.65 -4.57
C VAL A 421 21.18 -0.79 -4.12
N LEU A 422 22.03 -1.53 -4.82
CA LEU A 422 22.59 -2.80 -4.37
C LEU A 422 24.01 -2.56 -3.85
N ALA A 423 24.28 -3.05 -2.64
CA ALA A 423 25.60 -3.01 -2.04
C ALA A 423 26.06 -4.43 -1.65
N GLU A 424 27.26 -4.80 -2.07
CA GLU A 424 27.91 -6.07 -1.71
C GLU A 424 29.27 -5.77 -1.07
N LEU A 425 29.49 -6.32 0.13
CA LEU A 425 30.72 -6.16 0.88
C LEU A 425 31.56 -7.44 0.76
N TRP A 426 32.81 -7.28 0.37
CA TRP A 426 33.74 -8.39 0.15
C TRP A 426 35.00 -8.22 0.99
N SER A 427 35.52 -9.32 1.53
CA SER A 427 36.85 -9.35 2.13
C SER A 427 37.94 -9.20 1.07
N ASP A 428 39.18 -8.93 1.49
CA ASP A 428 40.35 -9.00 0.62
C ASP A 428 40.53 -10.38 -0.06
N ALA A 429 40.18 -11.47 0.65
CA ALA A 429 40.16 -12.84 0.11
C ALA A 429 38.98 -13.16 -0.83
N HIS A 430 38.25 -12.15 -1.32
CA HIS A 430 37.07 -12.28 -2.19
C HIS A 430 35.90 -13.09 -1.61
N ALA A 431 35.82 -13.28 -0.28
CA ALA A 431 34.64 -13.83 0.38
C ALA A 431 33.57 -12.74 0.55
N LEU A 432 32.30 -13.10 0.32
CA LEU A 432 31.16 -12.20 0.56
C LEU A 432 30.93 -12.10 2.08
N LEU A 433 31.05 -10.88 2.62
CA LEU A 433 30.82 -10.59 4.03
C LEU A 433 29.38 -10.15 4.29
N GLY A 434 28.76 -9.46 3.34
CA GLY A 434 27.40 -8.96 3.49
C GLY A 434 26.82 -8.43 2.19
N ARG A 435 25.50 -8.38 2.11
CA ARG A 435 24.75 -7.83 0.99
C ARG A 435 23.51 -7.12 1.50
N ALA A 436 23.24 -5.93 0.99
CA ALA A 436 22.00 -5.22 1.23
C ALA A 436 21.50 -4.55 -0.05
N ARG A 437 20.20 -4.32 -0.12
CA ARG A 437 19.56 -3.58 -1.20
C ARG A 437 18.55 -2.62 -0.59
N GLY A 438 18.39 -1.44 -1.17
CA GLY A 438 17.48 -0.43 -0.63
C GLY A 438 17.25 0.72 -1.62
N GLY A 439 16.10 1.38 -1.53
CA GLY A 439 15.77 2.48 -2.44
C GLY A 439 16.56 3.76 -2.12
N ALA A 440 16.45 4.22 -0.87
CA ALA A 440 17.16 5.41 -0.36
C ALA A 440 18.46 5.07 0.41
N ARG A 441 18.50 3.90 1.05
CA ARG A 441 19.63 3.46 1.88
C ARG A 441 19.75 1.95 1.88
N ALA A 442 20.99 1.43 1.80
CA ALA A 442 21.30 0.04 2.04
C ALA A 442 22.24 -0.08 3.25
N THR A 443 21.76 -0.71 4.33
CA THR A 443 22.56 -0.92 5.55
C THR A 443 23.12 -2.33 5.58
N LEU A 444 24.44 -2.46 5.70
CA LEU A 444 25.18 -3.70 5.88
C LEU A 444 25.82 -3.73 7.26
N PHE A 445 26.15 -4.93 7.71
CA PHE A 445 26.99 -5.17 8.87
C PHE A 445 28.13 -6.09 8.50
N ALA A 446 29.25 -5.98 9.20
CA ALA A 446 30.39 -6.88 9.08
C ALA A 446 30.97 -7.13 10.46
N CYS A 447 31.24 -8.39 10.81
CA CYS A 447 31.91 -8.77 12.04
C CYS A 447 33.15 -9.61 11.69
N GLY A 448 34.27 -9.42 12.40
CA GLY A 448 35.50 -10.16 12.11
C GLY A 448 36.75 -9.57 12.76
N SER A 449 37.92 -10.02 12.29
CA SER A 449 39.23 -9.50 12.72
C SER A 449 39.52 -8.07 12.25
N GLY A 450 38.71 -7.51 11.36
CA GLY A 450 38.99 -6.26 10.65
C GLY A 450 39.99 -6.44 9.52
N GLY A 451 40.41 -5.31 8.92
CA GLY A 451 41.36 -5.25 7.81
C GLY A 451 40.75 -4.74 6.49
N PRO A 452 41.52 -4.84 5.39
CA PRO A 452 41.10 -4.34 4.08
C PRO A 452 39.89 -5.12 3.55
N ALA A 453 38.97 -4.38 2.97
CA ALA A 453 37.78 -4.89 2.31
C ALA A 453 37.43 -4.00 1.10
N ARG A 454 36.48 -4.46 0.30
CA ARG A 454 35.89 -3.64 -0.76
C ARG A 454 34.38 -3.68 -0.70
N ILE A 455 33.76 -2.55 -1.01
CA ILE A 455 32.33 -2.47 -1.22
C ILE A 455 32.04 -2.20 -2.69
N ASP A 456 31.20 -3.04 -3.28
CA ASP A 456 30.68 -2.87 -4.62
C ASP A 456 29.28 -2.26 -4.52
N VAL A 457 29.08 -1.13 -5.19
CA VAL A 457 27.79 -0.43 -5.22
C VAL A 457 27.30 -0.35 -6.66
N GLU A 458 26.06 -0.74 -6.89
CA GLU A 458 25.40 -0.74 -8.19
C GLU A 458 24.01 -0.11 -8.06
N SER A 459 23.58 0.62 -9.11
CA SER A 459 22.19 1.05 -9.23
C SER A 459 21.42 0.01 -10.03
N MET A 460 20.22 -0.31 -9.59
CA MET A 460 19.32 -1.24 -10.27
C MET A 460 18.23 -0.53 -11.08
N ALA A 461 18.10 0.79 -10.94
CA ALA A 461 17.05 1.57 -11.60
C ALA A 461 17.56 2.88 -12.22
N GLN A 462 18.12 3.78 -11.41
CA GLN A 462 18.59 5.09 -11.87
C GLN A 462 19.97 5.43 -11.28
N PRO A 463 20.98 5.77 -12.11
CA PRO A 463 22.32 6.09 -11.63
C PRO A 463 22.34 7.40 -10.84
N GLY A 464 23.31 7.57 -9.95
CA GLY A 464 23.44 8.79 -9.17
C GLY A 464 24.50 8.71 -8.05
N PRO A 465 24.67 9.79 -7.28
CA PRO A 465 25.69 9.87 -6.24
C PRO A 465 25.33 9.04 -5.00
N PHE A 466 26.34 8.51 -4.32
CA PHE A 466 26.18 7.84 -3.03
C PHE A 466 27.34 8.14 -2.08
N ALA A 467 27.11 7.88 -0.79
CA ALA A 467 28.14 7.83 0.24
C ALA A 467 28.11 6.48 0.96
N VAL A 468 29.29 6.01 1.36
CA VAL A 468 29.47 4.85 2.24
C VAL A 468 29.98 5.37 3.58
N GLU A 469 29.22 5.13 4.65
CA GLU A 469 29.60 5.48 6.01
C GLU A 469 29.90 4.21 6.82
N VAL A 470 31.13 4.05 7.28
CA VAL A 470 31.56 2.92 8.12
C VAL A 470 31.69 3.38 9.57
N ARG A 471 30.96 2.73 10.47
CA ARG A 471 30.95 3.00 11.91
C ARG A 471 31.28 1.73 12.68
N LYS A 472 32.21 1.82 13.62
CA LYS A 472 32.52 0.70 14.53
C LYS A 472 31.37 0.51 15.51
N GLU A 473 30.94 -0.73 15.73
CA GLU A 473 30.01 -1.09 16.80
C GLU A 473 30.75 -1.09 18.14
N PRO A 474 30.12 -0.61 19.24
CA PRO A 474 30.76 -0.54 20.55
C PRO A 474 31.12 -1.93 21.10
N THR A 475 30.34 -2.94 20.72
CA THR A 475 30.43 -4.30 21.24
C THR A 475 30.44 -5.29 20.09
N ALA A 476 31.16 -6.40 20.24
CA ALA A 476 31.24 -7.46 19.23
C ALA A 476 31.17 -8.82 19.92
N PRO A 477 29.96 -9.39 20.13
CA PRO A 477 29.82 -10.70 20.73
C PRO A 477 30.65 -11.77 19.96
N PRO A 478 31.36 -12.69 20.65
CA PRO A 478 32.24 -13.65 20.00
C PRO A 478 31.57 -14.50 18.92
N ALA A 479 30.31 -14.89 19.15
CA ALA A 479 29.52 -15.65 18.17
C ALA A 479 29.33 -14.89 16.86
N LEU A 480 29.17 -13.57 16.89
CA LEU A 480 29.04 -12.76 15.68
C LEU A 480 30.36 -12.67 14.91
N VAL A 481 31.48 -12.57 15.62
CA VAL A 481 32.83 -12.51 15.01
C VAL A 481 33.20 -13.86 14.38
N ALA A 482 32.79 -14.98 14.99
CA ALA A 482 33.05 -16.33 14.49
C ALA A 482 32.24 -16.67 13.22
N HIS A 483 31.06 -16.07 13.05
CA HIS A 483 30.14 -16.36 11.95
C HIS A 483 29.79 -15.08 11.16
N PRO A 484 30.73 -14.51 10.39
CA PRO A 484 30.64 -13.15 9.87
C PRO A 484 29.45 -12.91 8.94
N LEU A 485 29.14 -13.85 8.05
CA LEU A 485 28.03 -13.70 7.10
C LEU A 485 26.66 -13.89 7.77
N ALA A 486 26.56 -14.86 8.69
CA ALA A 486 25.36 -15.03 9.52
C ALA A 486 25.12 -13.80 10.40
N ALA A 487 26.18 -13.24 10.98
CA ALA A 487 26.13 -12.04 11.81
C ALA A 487 25.65 -10.83 11.00
N ALA A 488 26.19 -10.63 9.78
CA ALA A 488 25.76 -9.57 8.89
C ALA A 488 24.26 -9.62 8.59
N ARG A 489 23.74 -10.82 8.31
CA ARG A 489 22.32 -11.08 8.05
C ARG A 489 21.44 -10.88 9.28
N LEU A 490 21.88 -11.38 10.45
CA LEU A 490 21.19 -11.22 11.73
C LEU A 490 21.05 -9.74 12.11
N LEU A 491 22.18 -9.01 12.11
CA LEU A 491 22.20 -7.59 12.45
C LEU A 491 21.44 -6.75 11.42
N GLY A 492 21.51 -7.10 10.14
CA GLY A 492 20.69 -6.49 9.09
C GLY A 492 19.19 -6.59 9.38
N ARG A 493 18.72 -7.80 9.74
CA ARG A 493 17.32 -8.04 10.10
C ARG A 493 16.90 -7.30 11.37
N MET A 494 17.76 -7.26 12.38
CA MET A 494 17.52 -6.54 13.63
C MET A 494 17.47 -5.02 13.42
N SER A 495 18.45 -4.47 12.69
CA SER A 495 18.52 -3.02 12.43
C SER A 495 17.36 -2.53 11.57
N ALA A 496 16.78 -3.39 10.74
CA ALA A 496 15.63 -3.03 9.93
C ALA A 496 14.33 -2.98 10.76
N ALA A 497 14.33 -3.59 11.96
CA ALA A 497 13.24 -3.43 12.93
C ALA A 497 13.35 -2.16 13.79
N GLY A 498 14.49 -1.48 13.73
CA GLY A 498 14.82 -0.32 14.54
C GLY A 498 16.32 -0.25 14.77
N LEU A 499 16.82 0.91 15.16
CA LEU A 499 18.24 1.07 15.47
C LEU A 499 18.65 0.13 16.60
N THR A 500 19.48 -0.85 16.27
CA THR A 500 19.94 -1.90 17.19
C THR A 500 21.44 -2.09 17.00
N ASP A 501 22.18 -2.09 18.10
CA ASP A 501 23.62 -2.36 18.09
C ASP A 501 23.92 -3.86 18.13
N ALA A 502 25.19 -4.22 17.93
CA ALA A 502 25.61 -5.62 18.00
C ALA A 502 25.51 -6.24 19.40
N ALA A 503 25.43 -5.43 20.48
CA ALA A 503 25.26 -5.96 21.84
C ALA A 503 23.88 -6.58 22.04
N ALA A 504 22.84 -6.08 21.38
CA ALA A 504 21.50 -6.69 21.41
C ALA A 504 21.45 -8.13 20.85
N ALA A 505 22.50 -8.57 20.13
CA ALA A 505 22.65 -9.93 19.63
C ALA A 505 23.60 -10.79 20.49
N ALA A 506 23.93 -10.37 21.72
CA ALA A 506 24.83 -11.12 22.62
C ALA A 506 24.34 -12.54 22.95
N GLY A 507 23.02 -12.77 22.90
CA GLY A 507 22.40 -14.10 23.10
C GLY A 507 22.36 -14.99 21.85
N ALA A 508 22.96 -14.57 20.74
CA ALA A 508 22.98 -15.38 19.51
C ALA A 508 23.88 -16.61 19.68
N GLN A 509 23.38 -17.76 19.26
CA GLN A 509 24.09 -19.04 19.30
C GLN A 509 24.24 -19.64 17.90
N ALA A 510 25.40 -20.27 17.64
CA ALA A 510 25.63 -21.01 16.41
C ALA A 510 24.94 -22.37 16.46
N VAL A 511 24.22 -22.70 15.39
CA VAL A 511 23.44 -23.92 15.27
C VAL A 511 23.72 -24.56 13.91
N ALA A 512 24.25 -25.79 13.93
CA ALA A 512 24.41 -26.59 12.71
C ALA A 512 23.05 -27.09 12.20
N LEU A 513 22.78 -26.85 10.92
CA LEU A 513 21.55 -27.21 10.22
C LEU A 513 21.83 -28.11 8.99
N ASP A 514 20.86 -28.96 8.66
CA ASP A 514 20.92 -29.93 7.57
C ASP A 514 19.54 -30.00 6.90
N ALA A 515 19.48 -30.09 5.58
CA ALA A 515 18.22 -30.23 4.86
C ALA A 515 17.48 -31.55 5.18
N SER A 516 18.22 -32.59 5.59
CA SER A 516 17.69 -33.91 5.92
C SER A 516 17.25 -34.08 7.38
N ARG A 517 17.60 -33.14 8.27
CA ARG A 517 17.34 -33.27 9.71
C ARG A 517 16.72 -32.01 10.30
N LEU A 518 15.64 -32.20 11.02
CA LEU A 518 15.03 -31.16 11.83
C LEU A 518 15.87 -30.92 13.09
N LYS A 519 16.31 -29.69 13.30
CA LYS A 519 16.94 -29.26 14.55
C LYS A 519 15.89 -28.67 15.46
N ILE A 520 15.77 -29.18 16.69
CA ILE A 520 14.80 -28.72 17.69
C ILE A 520 15.58 -28.08 18.84
N LEU A 521 15.20 -26.86 19.22
CA LEU A 521 15.73 -26.14 20.38
C LEU A 521 14.57 -25.84 21.35
N PRO A 522 14.74 -26.05 22.66
CA PRO A 522 13.71 -25.71 23.63
C PRO A 522 13.55 -24.19 23.75
N LEU A 523 12.32 -23.73 23.92
CA LEU A 523 11.98 -22.32 24.14
C LEU A 523 10.92 -22.20 25.23
N GLN A 524 11.18 -21.42 26.26
CA GLN A 524 10.14 -21.05 27.23
C GLN A 524 9.73 -19.60 26.97
N ILE A 525 8.44 -19.35 26.73
CA ILE A 525 7.91 -18.00 26.56
C ILE A 525 7.29 -17.55 27.89
N PRO A 526 7.88 -16.57 28.59
CA PRO A 526 7.32 -16.07 29.86
C PRO A 526 5.92 -15.49 29.69
N ALA A 527 5.11 -15.55 30.74
CA ALA A 527 3.79 -14.92 30.77
C ALA A 527 3.85 -13.44 30.38
N ASN A 528 2.85 -12.97 29.62
CA ASN A 528 2.69 -11.59 29.15
C ASN A 528 3.88 -11.07 28.31
N THR A 529 4.63 -11.97 27.67
CA THR A 529 5.72 -11.61 26.76
C THR A 529 5.53 -12.23 25.39
N CYS A 530 6.22 -11.68 24.40
CA CYS A 530 6.39 -12.26 23.08
C CYS A 530 7.84 -12.66 22.89
N ALA A 531 8.08 -13.91 22.48
CA ALA A 531 9.38 -14.38 22.04
C ALA A 531 9.47 -14.23 20.52
N GLU A 532 10.48 -13.51 20.05
CA GLU A 532 10.88 -13.45 18.65
C GLU A 532 12.14 -14.28 18.45
N VAL A 533 12.12 -15.12 17.43
CA VAL A 533 13.24 -15.97 17.05
C VAL A 533 13.69 -15.54 15.67
N ILE A 534 14.99 -15.24 15.54
CA ILE A 534 15.62 -14.89 14.27
C ILE A 534 16.70 -15.93 13.99
N ALA A 535 16.65 -16.56 12.82
CA ALA A 535 17.69 -17.47 12.35
C ALA A 535 18.31 -16.92 11.06
N ALA A 536 19.63 -16.70 11.10
CA ALA A 536 20.40 -16.16 9.98
C ALA A 536 21.47 -17.17 9.56
N LEU A 537 21.41 -17.62 8.30
CA LEU A 537 22.34 -18.61 7.77
C LEU A 537 23.73 -18.01 7.56
N ASP A 538 24.76 -18.84 7.70
CA ASP A 538 26.12 -18.56 7.26
C ASP A 538 26.31 -19.00 5.79
N ALA A 539 27.54 -19.26 5.37
CA ALA A 539 27.86 -19.92 4.11
C ALA A 539 27.49 -21.43 4.16
N GLY A 540 27.30 -22.03 2.97
CA GLY A 540 27.12 -23.48 2.80
C GLY A 540 25.66 -23.99 2.75
N GLY A 541 24.74 -23.34 3.46
CA GLY A 541 23.31 -23.69 3.45
C GLY A 541 22.46 -22.78 2.56
N ALA A 542 21.33 -23.30 2.04
CA ALA A 542 20.38 -22.52 1.26
C ALA A 542 18.93 -22.75 1.71
N GLY A 543 18.21 -21.66 1.95
CA GLY A 543 16.84 -21.69 2.46
C GLY A 543 16.77 -22.13 3.92
N VAL A 544 15.94 -21.48 4.70
CA VAL A 544 15.71 -21.83 6.11
C VAL A 544 14.21 -21.85 6.38
N ASP A 545 13.75 -23.00 6.87
CA ASP A 545 12.44 -23.20 7.45
C ASP A 545 12.57 -22.97 8.97
N LEU A 546 11.75 -22.07 9.52
CA LEU A 546 11.61 -21.85 10.97
C LEU A 546 10.17 -22.15 11.35
N ARG A 547 9.98 -23.09 12.29
CA ARG A 547 8.68 -23.38 12.88
C ARG A 547 8.72 -23.16 14.38
N LEU A 548 7.80 -22.35 14.90
CA LEU A 548 7.57 -22.20 16.34
C LEU A 548 6.37 -23.08 16.73
N VAL A 549 6.60 -24.05 17.60
CA VAL A 549 5.56 -24.99 18.05
C VAL A 549 5.29 -24.75 19.53
N ASP A 550 4.03 -24.55 19.89
CA ASP A 550 3.59 -24.63 21.28
C ASP A 550 3.43 -26.10 21.64
N THR A 551 4.31 -26.56 22.53
CA THR A 551 4.38 -27.98 22.89
C THR A 551 3.21 -28.41 23.78
N SER A 552 2.44 -27.48 24.33
CA SER A 552 1.25 -27.77 25.13
C SER A 552 -0.01 -27.94 24.28
N THR A 553 -0.14 -27.18 23.18
CA THR A 553 -1.32 -27.20 22.31
C THR A 553 -1.09 -27.92 20.98
N GLY A 554 0.17 -28.06 20.55
CA GLY A 554 0.55 -28.53 19.22
C GLY A 554 0.40 -27.47 18.11
N GLU A 555 -0.07 -26.27 18.44
CA GLU A 555 -0.18 -25.17 17.48
C GLU A 555 1.20 -24.77 16.96
N SER A 556 1.27 -24.48 15.66
CA SER A 556 2.53 -24.07 15.05
C SER A 556 2.37 -23.01 13.97
N SER A 557 3.41 -22.20 13.81
CA SER A 557 3.58 -21.25 12.72
C SER A 557 4.83 -21.60 11.94
N LEU A 558 4.79 -21.51 10.60
CA LEU A 558 5.91 -21.81 9.72
C LEU A 558 6.29 -20.57 8.92
N ALA A 559 7.52 -20.12 9.10
CA ALA A 559 8.16 -19.08 8.31
C ALA A 559 9.25 -19.69 7.42
N ARG A 560 9.39 -19.18 6.20
CA ARG A 560 10.42 -19.61 5.24
C ARG A 560 11.08 -18.42 4.60
N ALA A 561 12.40 -18.47 4.46
CA ALA A 561 13.15 -17.46 3.75
C ALA A 561 14.47 -18.02 3.21
N ARG A 562 15.15 -17.25 2.35
CA ARG A 562 16.37 -17.72 1.67
C ARG A 562 17.60 -17.76 2.59
N HIS A 563 17.77 -16.75 3.43
CA HIS A 563 19.00 -16.54 4.20
C HIS A 563 18.78 -16.09 5.64
N VAL A 564 17.68 -15.39 5.92
CA VAL A 564 17.31 -14.96 7.25
C VAL A 564 15.80 -15.10 7.38
N VAL A 565 15.35 -15.73 8.46
CA VAL A 565 13.93 -15.91 8.78
C VAL A 565 13.69 -15.45 10.21
N SER A 566 12.53 -14.86 10.46
CA SER A 566 12.07 -14.61 11.82
C SER A 566 10.64 -15.09 12.01
N ASP A 567 10.32 -15.44 13.25
CA ASP A 567 8.96 -15.67 13.67
C ASP A 567 8.80 -15.26 15.14
N SER A 568 7.57 -14.99 15.56
CA SER A 568 7.27 -14.59 16.93
C SER A 568 5.99 -15.21 17.44
N ARG A 569 5.99 -15.56 18.73
CA ARG A 569 4.84 -16.09 19.45
C ARG A 569 4.71 -15.39 20.80
N CYS A 570 3.48 -15.07 21.17
CA CYS A 570 3.17 -14.41 22.44
C CYS A 570 2.51 -15.39 23.41
N ALA A 571 2.88 -15.28 24.68
CA ALA A 571 2.19 -15.93 25.77
C ALA A 571 1.08 -15.03 26.33
N GLY A 572 0.01 -15.65 26.80
CA GLY A 572 -1.04 -14.99 27.59
C GLY A 572 -0.61 -14.79 29.04
N ALA A 573 -1.55 -14.88 29.96
CA ALA A 573 -1.29 -14.77 31.40
C ALA A 573 -0.42 -15.92 31.95
N SER A 574 -0.39 -17.06 31.26
CA SER A 574 0.42 -18.22 31.63
C SER A 574 1.63 -18.35 30.71
N PRO A 575 2.80 -18.79 31.22
CA PRO A 575 3.96 -19.06 30.39
C PRO A 575 3.67 -20.24 29.45
N VAL A 576 4.25 -20.21 28.25
CA VAL A 576 4.02 -21.22 27.19
C VAL A 576 5.32 -21.99 26.94
N PRO A 577 5.33 -23.33 27.11
CA PRO A 577 6.44 -24.15 26.66
C PRO A 577 6.37 -24.32 25.14
N ALA A 578 7.44 -23.93 24.44
CA ALA A 578 7.54 -23.96 23.00
C ALA A 578 8.82 -24.66 22.52
N SER A 579 8.86 -24.99 21.25
CA SER A 579 10.08 -25.42 20.57
C SER A 579 10.33 -24.60 19.31
N ILE A 580 11.60 -24.34 19.06
CA ILE A 580 12.11 -23.76 17.83
C ILE A 580 12.56 -24.93 16.96
N GLU A 581 11.92 -25.10 15.82
CA GLU A 581 12.29 -26.12 14.85
C GLU A 581 12.88 -25.48 13.60
N LEU A 582 14.09 -25.89 13.24
CA LEU A 582 14.87 -25.33 12.14
C LEU A 582 15.30 -26.42 11.18
N ARG A 583 15.23 -26.12 9.88
CA ARG A 583 15.73 -27.01 8.82
C ARG A 583 16.17 -26.18 7.62
N LEU A 584 17.19 -26.65 6.90
CA LEU A 584 17.53 -26.05 5.61
C LEU A 584 16.58 -26.55 4.51
N ALA A 585 16.37 -25.73 3.49
CA ALA A 585 15.71 -26.23 2.28
C ALA A 585 16.67 -27.13 1.47
N ASP A 586 17.95 -26.77 1.44
CA ASP A 586 19.00 -27.52 0.76
C ASP A 586 20.37 -27.37 1.44
N GLY A 587 21.20 -28.42 1.31
CA GLY A 587 22.57 -28.47 1.81
C GLY A 587 22.74 -28.64 3.32
N LYS A 588 23.93 -28.26 3.80
CA LYS A 588 24.35 -28.25 5.22
C LYS A 588 25.07 -26.95 5.51
N GLY A 589 24.86 -26.38 6.67
CA GLY A 589 25.50 -25.13 7.05
C GLY A 589 25.26 -24.77 8.51
N GLU A 590 25.81 -23.64 8.93
CA GLU A 590 25.58 -23.08 10.26
C GLU A 590 24.63 -21.89 10.17
N ALA A 591 23.94 -21.61 11.27
CA ALA A 591 23.09 -20.45 11.44
C ALA A 591 23.32 -19.81 12.80
N LEU A 592 23.27 -18.49 12.87
CA LEU A 592 23.11 -17.78 14.13
C LEU A 592 21.62 -17.70 14.46
N VAL A 593 21.25 -18.23 15.63
CA VAL A 593 19.89 -18.20 16.16
C VAL A 593 19.85 -17.28 17.36
N LEU A 594 19.03 -16.24 17.30
CA LEU A 594 18.79 -15.30 18.38
C LEU A 594 17.34 -15.42 18.83
N THR A 595 17.13 -15.54 20.15
CA THR A 595 15.80 -15.43 20.77
C THR A 595 15.76 -14.13 21.56
N ARG A 596 14.75 -13.30 21.33
CA ARG A 596 14.49 -12.06 22.05
C ARG A 596 13.12 -12.11 22.69
N THR A 597 12.99 -11.59 23.90
CA THR A 597 11.69 -11.42 24.56
C THR A 597 11.33 -9.95 24.62
N SER A 598 10.08 -9.63 24.34
CA SER A 598 9.52 -8.29 24.48
C SER A 598 8.24 -8.36 25.31
N ALA A 599 7.92 -7.28 26.02
CA ALA A 599 6.61 -7.18 26.67
C ALA A 599 5.53 -7.28 25.59
N ARG A 600 4.44 -8.01 25.90
CA ARG A 600 3.29 -8.03 25.01
C ARG A 600 2.70 -6.63 24.98
N SER A 601 2.77 -5.96 23.83
CA SER A 601 2.01 -4.74 23.63
C SER A 601 0.52 -5.08 23.81
N PRO A 602 -0.25 -4.28 24.58
CA PRO A 602 -1.69 -4.48 24.65
C PRO A 602 -2.23 -4.44 23.22
N SER A 603 -2.90 -5.51 22.81
CA SER A 603 -3.67 -5.49 21.57
C SER A 603 -4.70 -4.37 21.72
N PRO A 604 -4.78 -3.41 20.79
CA PRO A 604 -5.74 -2.31 20.86
C PRO A 604 -7.18 -2.82 20.91
#